data_AF-A0A7S2Y5V8-F1
#
_entry.id   AF-A0A7S2Y5V8-F1
#
_cell.length_a   1.000
_cell.length_b   1.000
_cell.length_c   1.000
_cell.angle_alpha   90.00
_cell.angle_beta   90.00
_cell.angle_gamma   90.00
#
_symmetry.space_group_name_H-M   'P 1'
#
loop_
_entity.id
_entity.type
_entity.pdbx_description
1 polymer ?
#
loop_
_entity_poly.entity_id
_entity_poly.type
_entity_poly.pdbx_seq_one_letter_code
_entity_poly.pdbx_strand_id
1 'polypeptide(L)'
;ALKKKKSPGEKNKKKKHSRDNTTPQSGATRGALLIWRGAPDEPLDGGWPTGWHKSIYERQSGATKGTTDKYWFSATEKKFRSLSEVRRFLEILKKEGGNEDAAYCILKGRKTSPK
;
A
#
# COMPACT_ATOMS: atom_id res chain seq x y z
N ALA A 1 -16.19 -51.84 27.25
CA ALA A 1 -14.84 -51.51 26.72
C ALA A 1 -15.06 -50.67 25.46
N LEU A 2 -14.34 -49.60 25.10
CA LEU A 2 -13.04 -49.06 25.47
C LEU A 2 -13.06 -47.54 25.17
N LYS A 3 -12.50 -46.73 26.07
CA LYS A 3 -12.25 -45.28 25.91
C LYS A 3 -11.20 -45.00 24.82
N LYS A 4 -11.24 -43.80 24.21
CA LYS A 4 -10.11 -42.83 23.92
C LYS A 4 -10.49 -41.90 22.76
N LYS A 5 -10.01 -40.67 22.54
CA LYS A 5 -9.48 -39.51 23.31
C LYS A 5 -9.18 -38.42 22.25
N LYS A 6 -9.48 -37.14 22.56
CA LYS A 6 -8.85 -35.83 22.19
C LYS A 6 -8.20 -35.56 20.79
N SER A 7 -8.53 -34.36 20.28
CA SER A 7 -7.86 -33.45 19.29
C SER A 7 -6.42 -33.03 19.69
N PRO A 8 -5.72 -32.05 19.05
CA PRO A 8 -5.58 -31.62 17.63
C PRO A 8 -4.10 -31.33 17.18
N GLY A 9 -3.88 -31.10 15.88
CA GLY A 9 -2.85 -30.17 15.36
C GLY A 9 -1.60 -30.76 14.70
N GLU A 10 -1.12 -30.13 13.62
CA GLU A 10 0.31 -29.82 13.44
C GLU A 10 0.49 -28.71 12.38
N LYS A 11 1.24 -27.68 12.76
CA LYS A 11 1.63 -26.51 11.96
C LYS A 11 2.97 -26.82 11.30
N ASN A 12 3.16 -26.53 10.00
CA ASN A 12 4.51 -26.52 9.43
C ASN A 12 5.02 -25.09 9.19
N LYS A 13 6.25 -24.87 9.64
CA LYS A 13 6.91 -23.60 9.94
C LYS A 13 8.15 -23.46 9.06
N LYS A 14 8.46 -22.21 8.68
CA LYS A 14 9.77 -21.62 8.30
C LYS A 14 10.25 -21.73 6.85
N LYS A 15 10.45 -20.55 6.23
CA LYS A 15 11.77 -19.96 5.89
C LYS A 15 11.61 -18.43 6.04
N LYS A 16 12.05 -17.79 7.14
CA LYS A 16 13.38 -17.17 7.37
C LYS A 16 13.95 -16.45 6.15
N HIS A 17 13.63 -15.15 6.02
CA HIS A 17 14.62 -14.16 5.63
C HIS A 17 14.73 -13.12 6.75
N SER A 18 15.93 -13.10 7.33
CA SER A 18 16.41 -12.09 8.27
C SER A 18 16.68 -10.81 7.47
N ARG A 19 16.16 -9.69 7.98
CA ARG A 19 16.91 -8.44 8.19
C ARG A 19 15.98 -7.46 8.90
N ASP A 20 16.32 -7.23 10.15
CA ASP A 20 15.76 -6.21 11.02
C ASP A 20 15.97 -4.81 10.40
N ASN A 21 14.95 -3.97 10.44
CA ASN A 21 15.13 -2.66 11.07
C ASN A 21 13.81 -2.19 11.68
N THR A 22 13.85 -2.07 13.00
CA THR A 22 12.76 -1.69 13.90
C THR A 22 12.67 -0.17 13.98
N THR A 23 11.46 0.38 13.93
CA THR A 23 11.11 1.54 14.76
C THR A 23 9.64 1.41 15.18
N PRO A 24 9.33 1.23 16.48
CA PRO A 24 7.97 1.28 16.96
C PRO A 24 7.64 2.75 17.24
N GLN A 25 6.90 3.38 16.35
CA GLN A 25 6.41 4.73 16.59
C GLN A 25 5.33 4.67 17.68
N SER A 26 5.69 5.12 18.88
CA SER A 26 4.88 5.18 20.08
C SER A 26 3.69 6.13 19.92
N GLY A 27 2.51 5.69 20.38
CA GLY A 27 1.46 6.60 20.83
C GLY A 27 0.42 7.12 19.84
N ALA A 28 0.32 6.60 18.61
CA ALA A 28 -0.78 6.91 17.70
C ALA A 28 -1.87 5.83 17.75
N THR A 29 -3.13 6.22 17.54
CA THR A 29 -4.24 5.30 17.20
C THR A 29 -3.70 4.18 16.31
N ARG A 30 -3.97 2.91 16.63
CA ARG A 30 -3.42 1.74 15.92
C ARG A 30 -3.89 1.75 14.45
N GLY A 31 -3.25 2.58 13.63
CA GLY A 31 -3.43 2.67 12.21
C GLY A 31 -3.03 1.35 11.57
N ALA A 32 -3.34 1.21 10.29
CA ALA A 32 -2.94 0.01 9.56
C ALA A 32 -1.41 -0.16 9.63
N LEU A 33 -0.95 -1.38 9.95
CA LEU A 33 0.47 -1.69 10.14
C LEU A 33 1.12 -1.85 8.76
N LEU A 34 2.19 -1.13 8.47
CA LEU A 34 2.95 -1.31 7.22
C LEU A 34 3.63 -2.69 7.24
N ILE A 35 3.21 -3.60 6.36
CA ILE A 35 3.81 -4.93 6.20
C ILE A 35 4.94 -4.90 5.18
N TRP A 36 4.74 -4.15 4.08
CA TRP A 36 5.65 -4.18 2.95
C TRP A 36 5.71 -2.82 2.26
N ARG A 37 6.90 -2.42 1.81
CA ARG A 37 7.16 -1.25 0.97
C ARG A 37 8.23 -1.61 -0.06
N GLY A 38 8.02 -1.24 -1.31
CA GLY A 38 9.01 -1.51 -2.37
C GLY A 38 8.59 -0.97 -3.73
N ALA A 39 9.41 -1.25 -4.75
CA ALA A 39 9.06 -0.94 -6.13
C ALA A 39 7.77 -1.69 -6.52
N PRO A 40 6.83 -1.05 -7.23
CA PRO A 40 5.62 -1.73 -7.66
C PRO A 40 5.96 -2.85 -8.67
N ASP A 41 5.31 -3.99 -8.50
CA ASP A 41 5.47 -5.19 -9.34
C ASP A 41 4.38 -5.27 -10.43
N GLU A 42 3.34 -4.43 -10.34
CA GLU A 42 2.22 -4.49 -11.26
C GLU A 42 2.60 -3.92 -12.64
N PRO A 43 2.10 -4.51 -13.74
CA PRO A 43 2.37 -4.00 -15.07
C PRO A 43 1.71 -2.64 -15.28
N LEU A 44 2.50 -1.70 -15.78
CA LEU A 44 2.08 -0.36 -16.13
C LEU A 44 2.63 -0.03 -17.53
N ASP A 45 1.79 0.52 -18.39
CA ASP A 45 2.17 0.86 -19.75
C ASP A 45 3.25 1.95 -19.73
N GLY A 46 4.41 1.65 -20.32
CA GLY A 46 5.60 2.52 -20.27
C GLY A 46 6.42 2.42 -18.98
N GLY A 47 6.08 1.50 -18.08
CA GLY A 47 6.81 1.26 -16.83
C GLY A 47 6.49 2.27 -15.72
N TRP A 48 7.06 2.04 -14.54
CA TRP A 48 6.89 2.92 -13.38
C TRP A 48 7.87 4.09 -13.44
N PRO A 49 7.41 5.34 -13.27
CA PRO A 49 8.32 6.47 -13.16
C PRO A 49 9.22 6.33 -11.91
N THR A 50 10.40 6.94 -11.96
CA THR A 50 11.35 6.93 -10.84
C THR A 50 10.72 7.50 -9.57
N GLY A 51 11.03 6.90 -8.42
CA GLY A 51 10.54 7.35 -7.11
C GLY A 51 9.17 6.79 -6.72
N TRP A 52 8.48 6.10 -7.63
CA TRP A 52 7.24 5.40 -7.30
C TRP A 52 7.50 4.17 -6.43
N HIS A 53 6.64 3.97 -5.46
CA HIS A 53 6.67 2.79 -4.62
C HIS A 53 5.26 2.35 -4.24
N LYS A 54 5.13 1.07 -3.92
CA LYS A 54 3.92 0.47 -3.38
C LYS A 54 4.14 0.17 -1.90
N SER A 55 3.09 0.36 -1.12
CA SER A 55 3.05 -0.01 0.30
C SER A 55 1.81 -0.85 0.59
N ILE A 56 1.97 -1.90 1.38
CA ILE A 56 0.91 -2.80 1.82
C ILE A 56 0.74 -2.66 3.32
N TYR A 57 -0.47 -2.36 3.75
CA TYR A 57 -0.80 -2.17 5.17
C TYR A 57 -1.82 -3.19 5.65
N GLU A 58 -1.64 -3.74 6.85
CA GLU A 58 -2.59 -4.64 7.51
C GLU A 58 -3.56 -3.88 8.41
N ARG A 59 -4.86 -4.15 8.28
CA ARG A 59 -5.87 -3.63 9.21
C ARG A 59 -5.73 -4.25 10.59
N GLN A 60 -5.55 -3.42 11.61
CA GLN A 60 -5.29 -3.86 12.98
C GLN A 60 -6.55 -4.08 13.83
N SER A 61 -7.72 -3.64 13.36
CA SER A 61 -8.98 -3.68 14.10
C SER A 61 -10.21 -3.82 13.18
N GLY A 62 -11.39 -3.98 13.77
CA GLY A 62 -12.67 -4.12 13.07
C GLY A 62 -12.92 -5.52 12.50
N ALA A 63 -14.06 -5.68 11.81
CA ALA A 63 -14.50 -6.96 11.24
C ALA A 63 -13.55 -7.51 10.15
N THR A 64 -12.69 -6.65 9.57
CA THR A 64 -11.73 -7.00 8.52
C THR A 64 -10.28 -6.99 9.03
N LYS A 65 -10.06 -7.14 10.35
CA LYS A 65 -8.72 -7.26 10.93
C LYS A 65 -7.91 -8.37 10.25
N GLY A 66 -6.64 -8.10 9.95
CA GLY A 66 -5.74 -9.02 9.25
C GLY A 66 -5.85 -8.96 7.72
N THR A 67 -6.84 -8.24 7.17
CA THR A 67 -6.86 -7.96 5.72
C THR A 67 -5.87 -6.86 5.37
N THR A 68 -5.40 -6.87 4.14
CA THR A 68 -4.38 -5.93 3.66
C THR A 68 -4.94 -4.94 2.63
N ASP A 69 -4.56 -3.68 2.77
CA ASP A 69 -4.80 -2.63 1.79
C ASP A 69 -3.51 -2.32 1.02
N LYS A 70 -3.61 -2.16 -0.29
CA LYS A 70 -2.49 -1.76 -1.16
C LYS A 70 -2.62 -0.29 -1.51
N TYR A 71 -1.51 0.43 -1.46
CA TYR A 71 -1.43 1.81 -1.90
C TYR A 71 -0.19 2.01 -2.74
N TRP A 72 -0.30 2.91 -3.72
CA TRP A 72 0.83 3.36 -4.54
C TRP A 72 1.09 4.81 -4.22
N PHE A 73 2.36 5.19 -4.30
CA PHE A 73 2.82 6.53 -3.96
C PHE A 73 3.70 7.04 -5.10
N SER A 74 3.46 8.28 -5.52
CA SER A 74 4.33 8.96 -6.47
C SER A 74 5.64 9.40 -5.83
N ALA A 75 6.56 9.92 -6.63
CA ALA A 75 7.81 10.51 -6.14
C ALA A 75 7.58 11.65 -5.13
N THR A 76 6.46 12.37 -5.22
CA THR A 76 6.05 13.42 -4.27
C THR A 76 5.13 12.92 -3.15
N GLU A 77 5.07 11.59 -2.91
CA GLU A 77 4.26 10.95 -1.86
C GLU A 77 2.73 11.17 -2.01
N LYS A 78 2.23 11.43 -3.23
CA LYS A 78 0.79 11.41 -3.49
C LYS A 78 0.26 9.99 -3.39
N LYS A 79 -0.78 9.79 -2.58
CA LYS A 79 -1.34 8.46 -2.29
C LYS A 79 -2.43 8.07 -3.29
N PHE A 80 -2.28 6.87 -3.86
CA PHE A 80 -3.24 6.25 -4.76
C PHE A 80 -3.77 4.93 -4.19
N ARG A 81 -5.08 4.69 -4.34
CA ARG A 81 -5.77 3.51 -3.77
C ARG A 81 -6.00 2.38 -4.77
N SER A 82 -5.73 2.59 -6.04
CA SER A 82 -5.90 1.60 -7.10
C SER A 82 -5.03 1.91 -8.32
N LEU A 83 -4.73 0.89 -9.12
CA LEU A 83 -4.01 1.06 -10.39
C LEU A 83 -4.79 1.91 -11.40
N SER A 84 -6.12 1.82 -11.43
CA SER A 84 -6.94 2.68 -12.30
C SER A 84 -6.75 4.16 -11.94
N GLU A 85 -6.60 4.46 -10.64
CA GLU A 85 -6.31 5.81 -10.17
C GLU A 85 -4.89 6.26 -10.56
N VAL A 86 -3.90 5.36 -10.48
CA VAL A 86 -2.53 5.61 -10.96
C VAL A 86 -2.49 5.89 -12.46
N ARG A 87 -3.14 5.06 -13.28
CA ARG A 87 -3.18 5.23 -14.75
C ARG A 87 -3.77 6.59 -15.13
N ARG A 88 -4.93 6.93 -14.56
CA ARG A 88 -5.56 8.22 -14.79
C ARG A 88 -4.68 9.38 -14.32
N PHE A 89 -4.00 9.24 -13.19
CA PHE A 89 -3.05 10.25 -12.73
C PHE A 89 -1.92 10.47 -13.73
N LEU A 90 -1.31 9.41 -14.26
CA LEU A 90 -0.21 9.51 -15.23
C LEU A 90 -0.66 10.13 -16.56
N GLU A 91 -1.88 9.84 -17.01
CA GLU A 91 -2.47 10.50 -18.18
C GLU A 91 -2.66 12.00 -17.96
N ILE A 92 -3.16 12.40 -16.78
CA ILE A 92 -3.31 13.82 -16.42
C ILE A 92 -1.94 14.46 -16.26
N LEU A 93 -0.98 13.79 -15.61
CA LEU A 93 0.38 14.27 -15.42
C LEU A 93 1.05 14.60 -16.74
N LYS A 94 0.84 13.75 -17.76
CA LYS A 94 1.33 14.00 -19.13
C LYS A 94 0.67 15.25 -19.76
N LYS A 95 -0.61 15.49 -19.49
CA LYS A 95 -1.33 16.69 -19.98
C LYS A 95 -0.88 17.97 -19.25
N GLU A 96 -0.61 17.87 -17.96
CA GLU A 96 -0.15 18.97 -17.09
C GLU A 96 1.37 19.18 -17.16
N GLY A 97 2.06 18.61 -18.15
CA GLY A 97 3.50 18.83 -18.37
C GLY A 97 4.40 18.33 -17.22
N GLY A 98 3.97 17.33 -16.46
CA GLY A 98 4.72 16.80 -15.33
C GLY A 98 4.42 17.47 -13.98
N ASN A 99 3.44 18.37 -13.91
CA ASN A 99 3.03 18.97 -12.63
C ASN A 99 2.17 18.00 -11.80
N GLU A 100 2.80 17.29 -10.85
CA GLU A 100 2.11 16.32 -9.98
C GLU A 100 1.00 16.94 -9.13
N ASP A 101 1.17 18.17 -8.63
CA ASP A 101 0.18 18.84 -7.78
C ASP A 101 -1.08 19.20 -8.56
N ALA A 102 -0.91 19.79 -9.75
CA ALA A 102 -2.03 20.11 -10.64
C ALA A 102 -2.77 18.84 -11.07
N ALA A 103 -2.02 17.82 -11.50
CA ALA A 103 -2.58 16.56 -11.93
C ALA A 103 -3.35 15.85 -10.81
N TYR A 104 -2.81 15.87 -9.58
CA TYR A 104 -3.46 15.28 -8.41
C TYR A 104 -4.73 16.05 -8.00
N CYS A 105 -4.72 17.38 -8.10
CA CYS A 105 -5.92 18.19 -7.87
C CYS A 105 -7.04 17.85 -8.85
N ILE A 106 -6.71 17.78 -10.15
CA ILE A 106 -7.66 17.41 -11.21
C ILE A 106 -8.21 15.99 -10.97
N LEU A 107 -7.33 15.03 -10.66
CA LEU A 107 -7.73 13.64 -10.38
C LEU A 107 -8.71 13.54 -9.21
N LYS A 108 -8.48 14.32 -8.14
CA LYS A 108 -9.32 14.31 -6.94
C LYS A 108 -10.54 15.24 -7.06
N GLY A 109 -10.76 15.87 -8.21
CA GLY A 109 -11.87 16.81 -8.42
C GLY A 109 -11.78 18.04 -7.52
N ARG A 110 -10.58 18.42 -7.08
CA ARG A 110 -10.35 19.60 -6.25
C ARG A 110 -10.14 20.81 -7.15
N LYS A 111 -10.73 21.96 -6.79
CA LYS A 111 -10.47 23.22 -7.50
C LYS A 111 -9.00 23.57 -7.33
N THR A 112 -8.29 23.76 -8.44
CA THR A 112 -6.94 24.36 -8.43
C THR A 112 -7.09 25.83 -8.08
N SER A 113 -6.63 26.26 -6.92
CA SER A 113 -6.57 27.69 -6.62
C SER A 113 -5.50 28.33 -7.52
N PRO A 114 -5.84 29.34 -8.33
CA PRO A 114 -4.81 30.12 -9.01
C PRO A 114 -3.94 30.79 -7.94
N LYS A 115 -2.62 30.71 -8.12
CA LYS A 115 -1.62 31.30 -7.24
C LYS A 115 -1.18 32.64 -7.79
#